data_AF-A0A8E2DZ87-F1
#
_entry.id   AF-A0A8E2DZ87-F1
#
_cell.length_a   1.000
_cell.length_b   1.000
_cell.length_c   1.000
_cell.angle_alpha   90.00
_cell.angle_beta   90.00
_cell.angle_gamma   90.00
#
_symmetry.space_group_name_H-M   'P 1'
#
loop_
_entity.id
_entity.type
_entity.pdbx_description
1 polymer ?
#
loop_
_entity_poly.entity_id
_entity_poly.type
_entity_poly.pdbx_seq_one_letter_code
_entity_poly.pdbx_strand_id
1 'polypeptide(L)'
;MSKTLITPPLSSSISPPLSSSISPPLSSSISPAHLTQLQEVASLMDQIYMTLAKMRYLPASAIKRPPHNINLTLAAEKELDPLVIHLHQILPYVDSDEADGPDFIFGGEFADFRDADDVAQSRDPFYSGWETYGEGKGKWDEDGGEYIRPWVTPLTMMGNHQAVIIYDARKNRIWIIDQERWSSSDYALRGVSEGKQVSKNSMNFDHIPSRPAPEVLKDIIRRYETLEEIPGGGEHSSGFFEYEAVKALYIKHGWPENFDGDAFCIDMVRLKAQDRSKYLSSEPLRQVETYTNWGIYSEIGKIRLETQIAAAKTADEKYALQWELEKNRLYDVRRTRELEEAKGEAEKLCPRGVCIKDGEAILWELRQLDSELEWKRNSVDNNRKWMNSPDNTLERTESFKKSLKKEEVKLGFVEKAYKQCKDEVERLGLIPFPPQGDFERARDSVVRQKKTIEQHREFLVVLEAYLRDLSADAVMARMGVEAEIKSTKRGIANLCASIRQHEKFYADREFAL
;
A
#
# COMPACT_ATOMS: atom_id res chain seq x y z
N MET A 1 60.91 14.12 -37.34
CA MET A 1 60.61 15.13 -36.30
C MET A 1 59.54 16.05 -36.85
N SER A 2 58.34 15.99 -36.26
CA SER A 2 57.12 16.65 -36.71
C SER A 2 57.14 18.17 -36.57
N LYS A 3 56.46 18.82 -37.53
CA LYS A 3 55.79 20.14 -37.47
C LYS A 3 55.36 20.46 -38.93
N THR A 4 54.18 20.93 -39.32
CA THR A 4 53.02 21.52 -38.62
C THR A 4 51.86 21.63 -39.64
N LEU A 5 50.68 21.99 -39.14
CA LEU A 5 49.59 22.78 -39.78
C LEU A 5 48.55 22.02 -40.60
N ILE A 6 47.32 22.03 -40.08
CA ILE A 6 46.07 21.72 -40.76
C ILE A 6 45.10 22.87 -40.50
N THR A 7 44.53 23.41 -41.58
CA THR A 7 43.17 23.97 -41.65
C THR A 7 42.65 23.88 -43.11
N PRO A 8 41.32 23.91 -43.33
CA PRO A 8 40.53 23.09 -44.29
C PRO A 8 40.22 23.89 -45.59
N PRO A 9 39.16 23.69 -46.43
CA PRO A 9 38.00 22.74 -46.45
C PRO A 9 37.61 22.19 -47.85
N LEU A 10 36.49 21.45 -48.00
CA LEU A 10 35.41 21.72 -48.98
C LEU A 10 34.25 20.70 -48.96
N SER A 11 33.09 21.22 -49.36
CA SER A 11 31.71 20.72 -49.30
C SER A 11 31.35 19.55 -50.23
N SER A 12 30.29 18.81 -49.89
CA SER A 12 29.26 18.36 -50.85
C SER A 12 27.92 18.21 -50.12
N SER A 13 26.90 19.00 -50.51
CA SER A 13 25.78 18.61 -51.39
C SER A 13 24.60 17.97 -50.62
N ILE A 14 23.56 18.78 -50.36
CA ILE A 14 22.25 18.35 -49.84
C ILE A 14 21.24 18.49 -51.00
N SER A 15 20.53 17.40 -51.29
CA SER A 15 19.30 17.40 -52.12
C SER A 15 18.06 17.30 -51.21
N PRO A 16 16.94 17.95 -51.54
CA PRO A 16 15.66 17.89 -50.80
C PRO A 16 14.70 16.85 -51.44
N PRO A 17 13.41 16.79 -51.07
CA PRO A 17 12.82 16.41 -49.78
C PRO A 17 11.83 15.23 -49.96
N LEU A 18 11.37 14.60 -48.87
CA LEU A 18 10.12 13.82 -48.89
C LEU A 18 9.12 14.43 -47.91
N SER A 19 8.17 15.12 -48.52
CA SER A 19 6.86 15.55 -48.06
C SER A 19 6.31 14.77 -46.86
N SER A 20 6.04 15.52 -45.81
CA SER A 20 5.17 15.20 -44.67
C SER A 20 3.84 14.59 -45.11
N SER A 21 3.68 13.29 -44.88
CA SER A 21 2.37 12.64 -44.85
C SER A 21 1.68 13.04 -43.55
N ILE A 22 0.77 14.01 -43.62
CA ILE A 22 -0.16 14.31 -42.52
C ILE A 22 -1.14 13.14 -42.44
N SER A 23 -0.91 12.24 -41.49
CA SER A 23 -1.89 11.23 -41.10
C SER A 23 -3.19 11.96 -40.71
N PRO A 24 -4.37 11.51 -41.19
CA PRO A 24 -5.63 12.13 -40.81
C PRO A 24 -5.82 12.06 -39.28
N PRO A 25 -6.49 13.03 -38.65
CA PRO A 25 -6.75 13.00 -37.21
C PRO A 25 -7.49 11.71 -36.86
N LEU A 26 -7.06 11.01 -35.79
CA LEU A 26 -7.62 9.71 -35.35
C LEU A 26 -9.15 9.71 -35.23
N SER A 27 -9.77 10.88 -34.96
CA SER A 27 -11.22 11.03 -34.86
C SER A 27 -11.98 10.85 -36.18
N SER A 28 -11.31 10.94 -37.33
CA SER A 28 -11.94 10.83 -38.65
C SER A 28 -12.33 9.40 -39.04
N SER A 29 -11.80 8.39 -38.35
CA SER A 29 -12.11 6.97 -38.57
C SER A 29 -13.17 6.41 -37.61
N ILE A 30 -13.62 7.21 -36.64
CA ILE A 30 -14.57 6.79 -35.61
C ILE A 30 -15.99 7.26 -35.98
N SER A 31 -16.97 6.36 -35.87
CA SER A 31 -18.36 6.72 -36.15
C SER A 31 -18.90 7.74 -35.12
N PRO A 32 -19.80 8.66 -35.50
CA PRO A 32 -20.42 9.60 -34.56
C PRO A 32 -21.13 8.93 -33.38
N ALA A 33 -21.69 7.73 -33.60
CA ALA A 33 -22.32 6.95 -32.55
C ALA A 33 -21.30 6.48 -31.50
N HIS A 34 -20.15 5.95 -31.94
CA HIS A 34 -19.08 5.57 -31.02
C HIS A 34 -18.49 6.78 -30.29
N LEU A 35 -18.27 7.91 -30.97
CA LEU A 35 -17.82 9.14 -30.30
C LEU A 35 -18.76 9.56 -29.17
N THR A 36 -20.07 9.48 -29.41
CA THR A 36 -21.09 9.81 -28.40
C THR A 36 -21.02 8.85 -27.20
N GLN A 37 -20.84 7.55 -27.45
CA GLN A 37 -20.73 6.54 -26.41
C GLN A 37 -19.46 6.72 -25.55
N LEU A 38 -18.31 6.93 -26.20
CA LEU A 38 -17.04 7.17 -25.51
C LEU A 38 -17.10 8.46 -24.68
N GLN A 39 -17.73 9.51 -25.21
CA GLN A 39 -17.97 10.74 -24.47
C GLN A 39 -18.87 10.54 -23.25
N GLU A 40 -19.94 9.74 -23.36
CA GLU A 40 -20.81 9.41 -22.22
C GLU A 40 -20.02 8.65 -21.13
N VAL A 41 -19.19 7.67 -21.50
CA VAL A 41 -18.32 6.95 -20.58
C VAL A 41 -17.36 7.89 -19.86
N ALA A 42 -16.64 8.74 -20.60
CA ALA A 42 -15.70 9.70 -20.01
C ALA A 42 -16.40 10.69 -19.08
N SER A 43 -17.58 11.19 -19.46
CA SER A 43 -18.38 12.09 -18.62
C SER A 43 -18.92 11.42 -17.36
N LEU A 44 -19.24 10.12 -17.39
CA LEU A 44 -19.66 9.37 -16.21
C LEU A 44 -18.47 9.05 -15.29
N MET A 45 -17.30 8.74 -15.84
CA MET A 45 -16.07 8.60 -15.04
C MET A 45 -15.71 9.91 -14.33
N ASP A 46 -15.84 11.08 -15.00
CA ASP A 46 -15.59 12.39 -14.36
C ASP A 46 -16.60 12.64 -13.23
N GLN A 47 -17.86 12.23 -13.41
CA GLN A 47 -18.87 12.32 -12.35
C GLN A 47 -18.55 11.42 -11.15
N ILE A 48 -18.03 10.21 -11.37
CA ILE A 48 -17.57 9.34 -10.26
C ILE A 48 -16.44 10.03 -9.49
N TYR A 49 -15.40 10.51 -10.18
CA TYR A 49 -14.27 11.17 -9.53
C TYR A 49 -14.68 12.47 -8.82
N MET A 50 -15.60 13.23 -9.42
CA MET A 50 -16.19 14.41 -8.77
C MET A 50 -17.02 14.06 -7.54
N THR A 51 -17.71 12.92 -7.55
CA THR A 51 -18.43 12.41 -6.37
C THR A 51 -17.44 12.08 -5.26
N LEU A 52 -16.36 11.36 -5.57
CA LEU A 52 -15.27 11.09 -4.62
C LEU A 52 -14.63 12.38 -4.08
N ALA A 53 -14.47 13.40 -4.91
CA ALA A 53 -13.96 14.70 -4.46
C ALA A 53 -14.92 15.40 -3.50
N LYS A 54 -16.24 15.35 -3.77
CA LYS A 54 -17.27 15.86 -2.85
C LYS A 54 -17.26 15.08 -1.53
N MET A 55 -17.02 13.77 -1.56
CA MET A 55 -16.87 12.91 -0.38
C MET A 55 -15.58 13.15 0.42
N ARG A 56 -14.73 14.11 0.03
CA ARG A 56 -13.40 14.37 0.61
C ARG A 56 -12.42 13.20 0.50
N TYR A 57 -12.67 12.24 -0.40
CA TYR A 57 -11.75 11.12 -0.61
C TYR A 57 -10.52 11.50 -1.44
N LEU A 58 -10.71 12.35 -2.45
CA LEU A 58 -9.63 12.90 -3.27
C LEU A 58 -9.77 14.41 -3.39
N PRO A 59 -8.66 15.18 -3.50
CA PRO A 59 -8.78 16.61 -3.73
C PRO A 59 -9.25 16.86 -5.16
N ALA A 60 -10.17 17.81 -5.36
CA ALA A 60 -10.68 18.14 -6.70
C ALA A 60 -9.57 18.57 -7.68
N SER A 61 -8.44 19.08 -7.18
CA SER A 61 -7.27 19.43 -7.99
C SER A 61 -6.49 18.24 -8.53
N ALA A 62 -6.64 17.04 -7.93
CA ALA A 62 -6.04 15.81 -8.44
C ALA A 62 -6.70 15.34 -9.74
N ILE A 63 -7.97 15.71 -10.00
CA ILE A 63 -8.68 15.29 -11.21
C ILE A 63 -8.14 16.09 -12.41
N LYS A 64 -7.38 15.41 -13.27
CA LYS A 64 -6.86 15.96 -14.52
C LYS A 64 -7.85 15.64 -15.63
N ARG A 65 -8.40 16.69 -16.23
CA ARG A 65 -9.41 16.59 -17.30
C ARG A 65 -8.77 16.64 -18.69
N PRO A 66 -9.44 16.07 -19.70
CA PRO A 66 -8.96 16.05 -21.07
C PRO A 66 -8.88 17.46 -21.71
N PRO A 67 -8.25 17.58 -22.89
CA PRO A 67 -7.58 16.52 -23.66
C PRO A 67 -6.22 16.13 -23.10
N HIS A 68 -5.90 14.83 -23.21
CA HIS A 68 -4.61 14.28 -22.81
C HIS A 68 -3.75 13.87 -24.00
N ASN A 69 -2.44 14.04 -23.87
CA ASN A 69 -1.47 13.54 -24.84
C ASN A 69 -1.12 12.10 -24.47
N ILE A 70 -1.51 11.15 -25.32
CA ILE A 70 -1.21 9.73 -25.17
C ILE A 70 -0.06 9.35 -26.09
N ASN A 71 0.81 8.44 -25.65
CA ASN A 71 1.92 7.94 -26.45
C ASN A 71 1.40 7.07 -27.60
N LEU A 72 1.23 7.66 -28.78
CA LEU A 72 0.72 6.97 -29.97
C LEU A 72 1.66 5.88 -30.49
N THR A 73 2.96 5.99 -30.24
CA THR A 73 3.93 4.95 -30.60
C THR A 73 3.68 3.70 -29.77
N LEU A 74 3.58 3.85 -28.45
CA LEU A 74 3.29 2.74 -27.55
C LEU A 74 1.89 2.16 -27.81
N ALA A 75 0.90 3.01 -28.08
CA ALA A 75 -0.43 2.54 -28.44
C ALA A 75 -0.43 1.68 -29.72
N ALA A 76 0.38 2.05 -30.72
CA ALA A 76 0.57 1.25 -31.92
C ALA A 76 1.33 -0.06 -31.65
N GLU A 77 2.36 -0.03 -30.81
CA GLU A 77 3.11 -1.22 -30.37
C GLU A 77 2.24 -2.23 -29.62
N LYS A 78 1.29 -1.74 -28.82
CA LYS A 78 0.30 -2.55 -28.09
C LYS A 78 -0.98 -2.84 -28.90
N GLU A 79 -0.96 -2.50 -30.18
CA GLU A 79 -2.05 -2.73 -31.15
C GLU A 79 -3.41 -2.18 -30.71
N LEU A 80 -3.44 -1.04 -30.02
CA LEU A 80 -4.69 -0.45 -29.52
C LEU A 80 -5.60 0.03 -30.66
N ASP A 81 -6.89 -0.27 -30.56
CA ASP A 81 -7.90 0.20 -31.52
C ASP A 81 -8.08 1.72 -31.40
N PRO A 82 -8.33 2.47 -32.51
CA PRO A 82 -8.56 3.91 -32.47
C PRO A 82 -9.64 4.35 -31.47
N LEU A 83 -10.65 3.50 -31.19
CA LEU A 83 -11.65 3.77 -30.16
C LEU A 83 -11.04 3.86 -28.75
N VAL A 84 -10.15 2.94 -28.41
CA VAL A 84 -9.46 2.91 -27.11
C VAL A 84 -8.49 4.07 -26.98
N ILE A 85 -7.71 4.35 -28.04
CA ILE A 85 -6.80 5.50 -28.06
C ILE A 85 -7.58 6.80 -27.86
N HIS A 86 -8.73 6.96 -28.53
CA HIS A 86 -9.57 8.13 -28.34
C HIS A 86 -10.11 8.21 -26.91
N LEU A 87 -10.58 7.09 -26.35
CA LEU A 87 -11.04 7.05 -24.96
C LEU A 87 -9.94 7.48 -23.98
N HIS A 88 -8.72 6.96 -24.14
CA HIS A 88 -7.57 7.35 -23.31
C HIS A 88 -7.26 8.85 -23.40
N GLN A 89 -7.55 9.52 -24.53
CA GLN A 89 -7.37 10.97 -24.66
C GLN A 89 -8.43 11.79 -23.92
N ILE A 90 -9.62 11.22 -23.67
CA ILE A 90 -10.77 11.93 -23.13
C ILE A 90 -11.19 11.50 -21.70
N LEU A 91 -10.66 10.40 -21.18
CA LEU A 91 -10.89 9.99 -19.79
C LEU A 91 -10.32 11.03 -18.82
N PRO A 92 -11.00 11.29 -17.68
CA PRO A 92 -10.36 11.98 -16.56
C PRO A 92 -9.35 11.04 -15.89
N TYR A 93 -8.26 11.61 -15.37
CA TYR A 93 -7.23 10.90 -14.62
C TYR A 93 -7.02 11.49 -13.23
N VAL A 94 -6.46 10.71 -12.31
CA VAL A 94 -6.12 11.15 -10.95
C VAL A 94 -4.61 11.29 -10.83
N ASP A 95 -4.15 12.48 -10.48
CA ASP A 95 -2.75 12.74 -10.16
C ASP A 95 -2.40 12.13 -8.79
N SER A 96 -1.62 11.05 -8.83
CA SER A 96 -1.22 10.27 -7.66
C SER A 96 -0.37 11.07 -6.66
N ASP A 97 0.33 12.13 -7.09
CA ASP A 97 1.07 13.01 -6.19
C ASP A 97 0.13 13.85 -5.30
N GLU A 98 -1.08 14.12 -5.78
CA GLU A 98 -2.08 14.92 -5.06
C GLU A 98 -3.05 14.05 -4.25
N ALA A 99 -3.30 12.81 -4.67
CA ALA A 99 -4.18 11.85 -3.98
C ALA A 99 -3.49 11.20 -2.76
N ASP A 100 -4.29 10.64 -1.83
CA ASP A 100 -3.79 9.97 -0.61
C ASP A 100 -3.46 8.49 -0.77
N GLY A 101 -3.87 7.90 -1.88
CA GLY A 101 -3.60 6.52 -2.25
C GLY A 101 -4.27 6.22 -3.60
N PRO A 102 -3.91 5.10 -4.23
CA PRO A 102 -4.46 4.72 -5.53
C PRO A 102 -5.80 3.96 -5.41
N ASP A 103 -6.19 3.53 -4.19
CA ASP A 103 -7.41 2.77 -3.92
C ASP A 103 -8.66 3.37 -4.59
N PHE A 104 -9.40 2.52 -5.29
CA PHE A 104 -10.66 2.82 -5.96
C PHE A 104 -11.68 1.70 -5.69
N ILE A 105 -12.86 1.79 -6.32
CA ILE A 105 -13.97 0.86 -6.06
C ILE A 105 -13.57 -0.60 -6.34
N PHE A 106 -14.15 -1.52 -5.56
CA PHE A 106 -13.90 -2.96 -5.62
C PHE A 106 -12.44 -3.36 -5.40
N GLY A 107 -11.67 -2.52 -4.70
CA GLY A 107 -10.25 -2.74 -4.42
C GLY A 107 -9.33 -2.57 -5.63
N GLY A 108 -9.86 -2.08 -6.76
CA GLY A 108 -9.05 -1.65 -7.89
C GLY A 108 -8.31 -0.34 -7.60
N GLU A 109 -7.52 0.11 -8.55
CA GLU A 109 -6.76 1.37 -8.48
C GLU A 109 -7.16 2.34 -9.60
N PHE A 110 -6.86 3.63 -9.43
CA PHE A 110 -7.06 4.62 -10.49
C PHE A 110 -6.13 4.33 -11.68
N ALA A 111 -6.71 4.22 -12.88
CA ALA A 111 -5.93 4.12 -14.12
C ALA A 111 -5.46 5.50 -14.60
N ASP A 112 -4.26 5.57 -15.17
CA ASP A 112 -3.68 6.73 -15.87
C ASP A 112 -2.92 6.32 -17.13
N PHE A 113 -3.62 6.25 -18.27
CA PHE A 113 -3.03 5.85 -19.56
C PHE A 113 -2.13 6.91 -20.22
N ARG A 114 -1.80 7.99 -19.49
CA ARG A 114 -0.67 8.86 -19.85
C ARG A 114 0.66 8.20 -19.46
N ASP A 115 0.62 7.29 -18.49
CA ASP A 115 1.74 6.43 -18.09
C ASP A 115 1.88 5.25 -19.06
N ALA A 116 3.13 4.95 -19.40
CA ALA A 116 3.46 3.82 -20.26
C ALA A 116 3.18 2.47 -19.58
N ASP A 117 3.35 2.40 -18.26
CA ASP A 117 3.14 1.16 -17.50
C ASP A 117 1.66 0.77 -17.49
N ASP A 118 0.76 1.73 -17.26
CA ASP A 118 -0.70 1.51 -17.33
C ASP A 118 -1.17 1.15 -18.75
N VAL A 119 -0.58 1.76 -19.78
CA VAL A 119 -0.87 1.38 -21.18
C VAL A 119 -0.43 -0.06 -21.45
N ALA A 120 0.74 -0.47 -20.96
CA ALA A 120 1.21 -1.85 -21.12
C ALA A 120 0.33 -2.83 -20.32
N GLN A 121 0.04 -2.52 -19.05
CA GLN A 121 -0.82 -3.31 -18.18
C GLN A 121 -2.27 -3.37 -18.69
N SER A 122 -2.73 -2.39 -19.46
CA SER A 122 -4.06 -2.44 -20.08
C SER A 122 -4.30 -3.68 -20.97
N ARG A 123 -3.21 -4.33 -21.41
CA ARG A 123 -3.23 -5.57 -22.20
C ARG A 123 -3.11 -6.84 -21.34
N ASP A 124 -2.72 -6.71 -20.07
CA ASP A 124 -2.67 -7.77 -19.06
C ASP A 124 -3.18 -7.27 -17.69
N PRO A 125 -4.45 -6.84 -17.58
CA PRO A 125 -4.92 -6.19 -16.37
C PRO A 125 -4.97 -7.11 -15.14
N PHE A 126 -4.81 -8.43 -15.30
CA PHE A 126 -4.82 -9.40 -14.19
C PHE A 126 -3.44 -10.02 -13.90
N TYR A 127 -2.35 -9.43 -14.39
CA TYR A 127 -0.98 -9.95 -14.22
C TYR A 127 -0.85 -11.46 -14.49
N SER A 128 -1.53 -11.94 -15.54
CA SER A 128 -1.46 -13.36 -15.90
C SER A 128 -0.07 -13.76 -16.40
N GLY A 129 0.80 -12.78 -16.71
CA GLY A 129 2.18 -13.02 -17.11
C GLY A 129 2.29 -13.60 -18.52
N TRP A 130 1.23 -13.47 -19.33
CA TRP A 130 1.13 -14.11 -20.65
C TRP A 130 2.22 -13.64 -21.62
N GLU A 131 2.67 -12.38 -21.53
CA GLU A 131 3.81 -11.87 -22.30
C GLU A 131 5.15 -12.51 -21.85
N THR A 132 5.27 -12.90 -20.58
CA THR A 132 6.53 -13.37 -19.96
C THR A 132 6.76 -14.87 -20.13
N TYR A 133 5.69 -15.68 -20.21
CA TYR A 133 5.80 -17.14 -20.36
C TYR A 133 6.04 -17.63 -21.80
N GLY A 134 6.31 -16.73 -22.76
CA GLY A 134 6.82 -17.11 -24.09
C GLY A 134 5.80 -17.78 -25.03
N GLU A 135 4.57 -18.00 -24.59
CA GLU A 135 3.45 -18.52 -25.39
C GLU A 135 2.56 -17.41 -25.99
N GLY A 136 2.88 -16.14 -25.74
CA GLY A 136 2.13 -14.94 -26.11
C GLY A 136 2.08 -14.58 -27.61
N LYS A 137 1.92 -15.58 -28.47
CA LYS A 137 1.53 -15.45 -29.89
C LYS A 137 0.44 -16.45 -30.31
N GLY A 138 -0.20 -17.12 -29.35
CA GLY A 138 -1.40 -17.92 -29.63
C GLY A 138 -2.54 -17.04 -30.15
N LYS A 139 -3.36 -17.55 -31.07
CA LYS A 139 -4.54 -16.81 -31.51
C LYS A 139 -5.49 -16.61 -30.33
N TRP A 140 -6.31 -15.56 -30.38
CA TRP A 140 -7.30 -15.19 -29.37
C TRP A 140 -8.09 -16.33 -28.69
N ASP A 141 -8.43 -17.38 -29.44
CA ASP A 141 -9.27 -18.49 -28.97
C ASP A 141 -8.50 -19.78 -28.70
N GLU A 142 -7.16 -19.72 -28.80
CA GLU A 142 -6.25 -20.79 -28.45
C GLU A 142 -5.86 -20.70 -26.96
N ASP A 143 -5.45 -21.83 -26.39
CA ASP A 143 -4.94 -21.85 -25.01
C ASP A 143 -3.65 -21.01 -24.95
N GLY A 144 -3.55 -20.14 -23.93
CA GLY A 144 -2.46 -19.15 -23.84
C GLY A 144 -2.52 -17.99 -24.84
N GLY A 145 -3.62 -17.82 -25.59
CA GLY A 145 -3.81 -16.72 -26.53
C GLY A 145 -4.04 -15.35 -25.87
N GLU A 146 -3.91 -14.27 -26.65
CA GLU A 146 -4.09 -12.90 -26.14
C GLU A 146 -5.40 -12.72 -25.35
N TYR A 147 -5.32 -11.94 -24.27
CA TYR A 147 -6.35 -11.88 -23.24
C TYR A 147 -7.35 -10.73 -23.43
N ILE A 148 -6.86 -9.49 -23.60
CA ILE A 148 -7.70 -8.29 -23.83
C ILE A 148 -7.75 -7.99 -25.32
N ARG A 149 -8.92 -7.89 -25.96
CA ARG A 149 -9.03 -7.50 -27.38
C ARG A 149 -8.53 -6.05 -27.60
N PRO A 150 -8.03 -5.65 -28.79
CA PRO A 150 -7.55 -4.29 -29.08
C PRO A 150 -8.52 -3.15 -28.77
N TRP A 151 -9.82 -3.43 -28.86
CA TRP A 151 -10.91 -2.49 -28.60
C TRP A 151 -11.50 -2.60 -27.19
N VAL A 152 -10.86 -3.37 -26.33
CA VAL A 152 -11.21 -3.53 -24.91
C VAL A 152 -10.10 -2.91 -24.08
N THR A 153 -10.47 -2.19 -23.01
CA THR A 153 -9.51 -1.58 -22.10
C THR A 153 -10.06 -1.54 -20.68
N PRO A 154 -9.24 -1.71 -19.64
CA PRO A 154 -9.66 -1.40 -18.28
C PRO A 154 -10.03 0.09 -18.12
N LEU A 155 -10.95 0.37 -17.20
CA LEU A 155 -11.24 1.71 -16.67
C LEU A 155 -10.61 1.91 -15.26
N THR A 156 -10.09 0.84 -14.67
CA THR A 156 -9.39 0.81 -13.38
C THR A 156 -8.18 -0.11 -13.48
N MET A 157 -7.12 0.15 -12.74
CA MET A 157 -6.04 -0.82 -12.57
C MET A 157 -6.41 -1.87 -11.51
N MET A 158 -5.69 -2.99 -11.51
CA MET A 158 -5.87 -4.03 -10.52
C MET A 158 -5.05 -3.68 -9.27
N GLY A 159 -5.71 -3.60 -8.11
CA GLY A 159 -5.03 -3.58 -6.82
C GLY A 159 -4.58 -4.99 -6.42
N ASN A 160 -4.36 -5.23 -5.13
CA ASN A 160 -3.92 -6.55 -4.65
C ASN A 160 -5.03 -7.62 -4.65
N HIS A 161 -5.06 -8.40 -5.72
CA HIS A 161 -5.98 -9.54 -5.92
C HIS A 161 -7.46 -9.14 -5.90
N GLN A 162 -7.80 -8.03 -6.56
CA GLN A 162 -9.14 -7.41 -6.53
C GLN A 162 -9.84 -7.42 -7.89
N ALA A 163 -10.96 -6.70 -8.01
CA ALA A 163 -11.73 -6.63 -9.24
C ALA A 163 -11.26 -5.50 -10.17
N VAL A 164 -11.38 -5.74 -11.48
CA VAL A 164 -11.07 -4.75 -12.53
C VAL A 164 -12.33 -4.43 -13.33
N ILE A 165 -12.55 -3.14 -13.59
CA ILE A 165 -13.61 -2.67 -14.48
C ILE A 165 -13.08 -2.70 -15.92
N ILE A 166 -13.58 -3.60 -16.75
CA ILE A 166 -13.17 -3.77 -18.15
C ILE A 166 -14.25 -3.20 -19.08
N TYR A 167 -13.87 -2.37 -20.06
CA TYR A 167 -14.77 -1.73 -21.02
C TYR A 167 -14.52 -2.20 -22.47
N ASP A 168 -15.57 -2.65 -23.15
CA ASP A 168 -15.57 -2.93 -24.60
C ASP A 168 -16.09 -1.71 -25.36
N ALA A 169 -15.20 -1.03 -26.08
CA ALA A 169 -15.51 0.20 -26.82
C ALA A 169 -16.37 -0.02 -28.07
N ARG A 170 -16.47 -1.26 -28.59
CA ARG A 170 -17.32 -1.58 -29.74
C ARG A 170 -18.74 -1.96 -29.31
N LYS A 171 -18.88 -2.65 -28.18
CA LYS A 171 -20.19 -3.07 -27.66
C LYS A 171 -20.79 -2.08 -26.67
N ASN A 172 -19.99 -1.13 -26.17
CA ASN A 172 -20.34 -0.19 -25.11
C ASN A 172 -20.83 -0.90 -23.83
N ARG A 173 -20.06 -1.90 -23.37
CA ARG A 173 -20.38 -2.75 -22.22
C ARG A 173 -19.23 -2.79 -21.22
N ILE A 174 -19.58 -2.98 -19.95
CA ILE A 174 -18.64 -3.13 -18.85
C ILE A 174 -18.78 -4.50 -18.20
N TRP A 175 -17.63 -5.09 -17.89
CA TRP A 175 -17.47 -6.22 -16.98
C TRP A 175 -16.77 -5.72 -15.72
N ILE A 176 -17.15 -6.23 -14.56
CA ILE A 176 -16.42 -6.05 -13.30
C ILE A 176 -15.99 -7.44 -12.88
N ILE A 177 -14.72 -7.78 -13.05
CA ILE A 177 -14.21 -9.16 -12.92
C ILE A 177 -13.25 -9.22 -11.75
N ASP A 178 -13.51 -10.15 -10.83
CA ASP A 178 -12.66 -10.47 -9.68
C ASP A 178 -11.51 -11.41 -10.09
N GLN A 179 -10.26 -11.07 -9.74
CA GLN A 179 -9.11 -11.90 -10.13
C GLN A 179 -9.16 -13.30 -9.51
N GLU A 180 -9.49 -13.41 -8.22
CA GLU A 180 -9.41 -14.69 -7.49
C GLU A 180 -10.56 -15.63 -7.85
N ARG A 181 -11.77 -15.07 -8.00
CA ARG A 181 -12.98 -15.85 -8.29
C ARG A 181 -13.19 -16.08 -9.77
N TRP A 182 -12.55 -15.27 -10.62
CA TRP A 182 -12.76 -15.25 -12.06
C TRP A 182 -14.24 -15.16 -12.46
N SER A 183 -14.99 -14.32 -11.74
CA SER A 183 -16.44 -14.15 -11.89
C SER A 183 -16.82 -12.67 -11.74
N SER A 184 -18.10 -12.35 -11.97
CA SER A 184 -18.56 -10.97 -11.86
C SER A 184 -18.64 -10.49 -10.40
N SER A 185 -17.98 -9.38 -10.10
CA SER A 185 -18.13 -8.62 -8.84
C SER A 185 -19.19 -7.51 -8.93
N ASP A 186 -19.93 -7.44 -10.04
CA ASP A 186 -21.03 -6.50 -10.20
C ASP A 186 -22.21 -6.87 -9.28
N TYR A 187 -22.50 -6.01 -8.30
CA TYR A 187 -23.61 -6.18 -7.37
C TYR A 187 -24.97 -6.40 -8.07
N ALA A 188 -25.20 -5.77 -9.23
CA ALA A 188 -26.45 -5.90 -9.97
C ALA A 188 -26.59 -7.25 -10.69
N LEU A 189 -25.50 -8.01 -10.81
CA LEU A 189 -25.45 -9.34 -11.43
C LEU A 189 -25.34 -10.47 -10.40
N ARG A 190 -25.51 -10.17 -9.11
CA ARG A 190 -25.54 -11.21 -8.06
C ARG A 190 -26.63 -12.24 -8.34
N GLY A 191 -26.23 -13.51 -8.41
CA GLY A 191 -27.14 -14.63 -8.69
C GLY A 191 -27.43 -14.85 -10.19
N VAL A 192 -26.85 -14.04 -11.08
CA VAL A 192 -26.89 -14.31 -12.52
C VAL A 192 -25.87 -15.39 -12.83
N SER A 193 -26.30 -16.49 -13.44
CA SER A 193 -25.41 -17.58 -13.85
C SER A 193 -24.50 -17.13 -14.98
N GLU A 194 -23.24 -17.55 -14.93
CA GLU A 194 -22.31 -17.38 -16.04
C GLU A 194 -22.76 -18.14 -17.28
N GLY A 195 -22.38 -17.60 -18.44
CA GLY A 195 -22.54 -18.30 -19.70
C GLY A 195 -21.59 -19.50 -19.79
N LYS A 196 -21.81 -20.35 -20.78
CA LYS A 196 -20.86 -21.43 -21.08
C LYS A 196 -19.60 -20.85 -21.70
N GLN A 197 -18.43 -21.15 -21.15
CA GLN A 197 -17.15 -20.84 -21.79
C GLN A 197 -17.06 -21.61 -23.12
N VAL A 198 -16.94 -20.87 -24.23
CA VAL A 198 -16.85 -21.44 -25.59
C VAL A 198 -15.42 -21.44 -26.11
N SER A 199 -14.60 -20.47 -25.68
CA SER A 199 -13.20 -20.36 -26.09
C SER A 199 -12.32 -21.38 -25.36
N LYS A 200 -11.27 -21.88 -26.02
CA LYS A 200 -10.24 -22.69 -25.36
C LYS A 200 -9.26 -21.84 -24.57
N ASN A 201 -9.23 -20.54 -24.86
CA ASN A 201 -8.50 -19.59 -24.05
C ASN A 201 -9.16 -19.55 -22.67
N SER A 202 -8.47 -20.12 -21.68
CA SER A 202 -8.90 -20.14 -20.27
C SER A 202 -9.14 -18.73 -19.73
N MET A 203 -8.46 -17.75 -20.31
CA MET A 203 -8.57 -16.34 -19.95
C MET A 203 -9.69 -15.61 -20.72
N ASN A 204 -10.42 -16.23 -21.65
CA ASN A 204 -11.54 -15.51 -22.29
C ASN A 204 -12.69 -15.26 -21.28
N PHE A 205 -13.03 -13.99 -21.05
CA PHE A 205 -14.06 -13.57 -20.09
C PHE A 205 -15.44 -13.30 -20.72
N ASP A 206 -15.66 -13.57 -22.02
CA ASP A 206 -16.95 -13.27 -22.69
C ASP A 206 -18.14 -14.02 -22.08
N HIS A 207 -17.87 -15.14 -21.39
CA HIS A 207 -18.88 -15.93 -20.69
C HIS A 207 -19.31 -15.30 -19.35
N ILE A 208 -18.52 -14.38 -18.79
CA ILE A 208 -18.85 -13.67 -17.55
C ILE A 208 -19.94 -12.61 -17.87
N PRO A 209 -21.02 -12.52 -17.07
CA PRO A 209 -22.06 -11.52 -17.26
C PRO A 209 -21.53 -10.08 -17.26
N SER A 210 -22.12 -9.24 -18.12
CA SER A 210 -21.81 -7.81 -18.25
C SER A 210 -23.07 -6.96 -18.30
N ARG A 211 -22.92 -5.63 -18.26
CA ARG A 211 -24.03 -4.67 -18.45
C ARG A 211 -23.63 -3.53 -19.42
N PRO A 212 -24.61 -2.78 -19.97
CA PRO A 212 -24.34 -1.55 -20.69
C PRO A 212 -23.50 -0.58 -19.84
N ALA A 213 -22.47 0.01 -20.44
CA ALA A 213 -21.51 0.84 -19.70
C ALA A 213 -22.17 2.01 -18.93
N PRO A 214 -23.14 2.77 -19.52
CA PRO A 214 -23.79 3.85 -18.79
C PRO A 214 -24.57 3.40 -17.56
N GLU A 215 -25.15 2.18 -17.57
CA GLU A 215 -25.89 1.64 -16.43
C GLU A 215 -24.96 1.27 -15.27
N VAL A 216 -23.79 0.71 -15.57
CA VAL A 216 -22.80 0.36 -14.55
C VAL A 216 -22.26 1.62 -13.88
N LEU A 217 -21.80 2.59 -14.67
CA LEU A 217 -21.18 3.80 -14.13
C LEU A 217 -22.19 4.67 -13.36
N LYS A 218 -23.45 4.76 -13.81
CA LYS A 218 -24.53 5.43 -13.06
C LYS A 218 -24.84 4.71 -11.75
N ASP A 219 -24.80 3.38 -11.72
CA ASP A 219 -24.99 2.62 -10.48
C ASP A 219 -23.83 2.86 -9.49
N ILE A 220 -22.58 2.97 -9.95
CA ILE A 220 -21.43 3.32 -9.10
C ILE A 220 -21.64 4.71 -8.44
N ILE A 221 -22.05 5.72 -9.21
CA ILE A 221 -22.37 7.06 -8.68
C ILE A 221 -23.46 6.94 -7.60
N ARG A 222 -24.57 6.28 -7.92
CA ARG A 222 -25.69 6.07 -7.00
C ARG A 222 -25.24 5.38 -5.71
N ARG A 223 -24.35 4.39 -5.79
CA ARG A 223 -23.84 3.67 -4.62
C ARG A 223 -23.06 4.56 -3.66
N TYR A 224 -22.23 5.45 -4.18
CA TYR A 224 -21.54 6.46 -3.36
C TYR A 224 -22.50 7.48 -2.77
N GLU A 225 -23.47 7.97 -3.55
CA GLU A 225 -24.48 8.92 -3.06
C GLU A 225 -25.36 8.32 -1.96
N THR A 226 -25.68 7.03 -2.06
CA THR A 226 -26.51 6.28 -1.09
C THR A 226 -25.72 5.63 0.04
N LEU A 227 -24.38 5.72 0.01
CA LEU A 227 -23.47 5.02 0.93
C LEU A 227 -23.71 3.50 0.97
N GLU A 228 -24.15 2.91 -0.15
CA GLU A 228 -24.03 1.47 -0.41
C GLU A 228 -22.56 1.09 -0.67
N GLU A 229 -21.76 2.06 -1.10
CA GLU A 229 -20.32 1.99 -1.20
C GLU A 229 -19.73 3.25 -0.56
N ILE A 230 -18.59 3.11 0.11
CA ILE A 230 -17.80 4.25 0.59
C ILE A 230 -16.37 4.11 0.09
N PRO A 231 -15.69 5.21 -0.24
CA PRO A 231 -14.36 5.11 -0.80
C PRO A 231 -13.34 4.75 0.29
N GLY A 232 -12.32 3.98 -0.11
CA GLY A 232 -11.34 3.34 0.77
C GLY A 232 -11.67 1.87 1.02
N GLY A 233 -11.04 1.28 2.03
CA GLY A 233 -11.15 -0.15 2.35
C GLY A 233 -10.34 -1.07 1.43
N GLY A 234 -9.50 -0.52 0.55
CA GLY A 234 -8.54 -1.26 -0.26
C GLY A 234 -7.23 -1.54 0.48
N GLU A 235 -6.22 -2.02 -0.25
CA GLU A 235 -4.90 -2.36 0.30
C GLU A 235 -4.16 -1.14 0.86
N HIS A 236 -4.33 0.02 0.24
CA HIS A 236 -3.63 1.25 0.63
C HIS A 236 -4.39 2.06 1.68
N SER A 237 -5.59 1.61 2.03
CA SER A 237 -6.33 2.14 3.15
C SER A 237 -5.61 1.77 4.45
N SER A 238 -5.59 2.70 5.40
CA SER A 238 -5.01 2.40 6.71
C SER A 238 -5.67 1.14 7.27
N GLY A 239 -4.88 0.22 7.85
CA GLY A 239 -5.37 -1.04 8.47
C GLY A 239 -6.36 -0.88 9.65
N PHE A 240 -6.90 0.32 9.82
CA PHE A 240 -7.91 0.74 10.80
C PHE A 240 -9.17 1.27 10.10
N PHE A 241 -9.45 0.88 8.85
CA PHE A 241 -10.63 1.33 8.12
C PHE A 241 -11.88 0.57 8.58
N GLU A 242 -12.69 1.21 9.41
CA GLU A 242 -13.96 0.67 9.91
C GLU A 242 -15.15 1.18 9.06
N TYR A 243 -15.63 0.34 8.13
CA TYR A 243 -16.62 0.73 7.12
C TYR A 243 -17.86 1.41 7.72
N GLU A 244 -18.47 0.78 8.73
CA GLU A 244 -19.68 1.29 9.37
C GLU A 244 -19.44 2.59 10.15
N ALA A 245 -18.26 2.76 10.74
CA ALA A 245 -17.91 3.99 11.45
C ALA A 245 -17.74 5.16 10.48
N VAL A 246 -17.06 4.95 9.35
CA VAL A 246 -16.88 5.98 8.30
C VAL A 246 -18.23 6.33 7.66
N LYS A 247 -19.07 5.33 7.37
CA LYS A 247 -20.44 5.54 6.88
C LYS A 247 -21.27 6.37 7.85
N ALA A 248 -21.20 6.08 9.15
CA ALA A 248 -21.89 6.87 10.17
C ALA A 248 -21.41 8.32 10.20
N LEU A 249 -20.12 8.60 9.95
CA LEU A 249 -19.61 9.96 9.83
C LEU A 249 -20.15 10.70 8.59
N TYR A 250 -20.23 10.05 7.43
CA TYR A 250 -20.86 10.68 6.26
C TYR A 250 -22.31 11.11 6.54
N ILE A 251 -23.09 10.23 7.18
CA ILE A 251 -24.48 10.50 7.58
C ILE A 251 -24.51 11.66 8.60
N LYS A 252 -23.67 11.59 9.64
CA LYS A 252 -23.59 12.61 10.70
C LYS A 252 -23.35 14.01 10.12
N HIS A 253 -22.56 14.10 9.06
CA HIS A 253 -22.16 15.37 8.44
C HIS A 253 -22.99 15.74 7.22
N GLY A 254 -24.14 15.09 6.98
CA GLY A 254 -25.14 15.55 6.01
C GLY A 254 -24.94 15.09 4.56
N TRP A 255 -24.15 14.03 4.32
CA TRP A 255 -24.03 13.45 2.98
C TRP A 255 -25.37 12.87 2.47
N PRO A 256 -25.73 13.03 1.17
CA PRO A 256 -25.00 13.75 0.13
C PRO A 256 -25.38 15.25 -0.03
N GLU A 257 -26.53 15.69 0.47
CA GLU A 257 -27.11 16.99 0.09
C GLU A 257 -26.52 18.20 0.83
N ASN A 258 -26.24 18.05 2.13
CA ASN A 258 -25.82 19.15 3.01
C ASN A 258 -24.48 18.81 3.68
N PHE A 259 -23.55 18.25 2.91
CA PHE A 259 -22.32 17.68 3.45
C PHE A 259 -21.34 18.73 3.97
N ASP A 260 -21.09 18.72 5.28
CA ASP A 260 -20.00 19.46 5.92
C ASP A 260 -18.71 18.64 5.84
N GLY A 261 -18.02 18.79 4.71
CA GLY A 261 -16.77 18.08 4.46
C GLY A 261 -15.63 18.47 5.42
N ASP A 262 -15.65 19.65 6.04
CA ASP A 262 -14.59 20.06 6.96
C ASP A 262 -14.80 19.43 8.34
N ALA A 263 -16.04 19.45 8.85
CA ALA A 263 -16.40 18.76 10.09
C ALA A 263 -16.21 17.24 9.95
N PHE A 264 -16.53 16.67 8.78
CA PHE A 264 -16.23 15.27 8.45
C PHE A 264 -14.75 14.95 8.56
N CYS A 265 -13.87 15.74 7.93
CA CYS A 265 -12.42 15.50 8.00
C CYS A 265 -11.87 15.57 9.43
N ILE A 266 -12.39 16.49 10.26
CA ILE A 266 -12.00 16.59 11.67
C ILE A 266 -12.39 15.32 12.44
N ASP A 267 -13.63 14.86 12.28
CA ASP A 267 -14.09 13.64 12.95
C ASP A 267 -13.40 12.38 12.42
N MET A 268 -13.05 12.33 11.14
CA MET A 268 -12.23 11.25 10.58
C MET A 268 -10.84 11.18 11.24
N VAL A 269 -10.22 12.31 11.53
CA VAL A 269 -8.96 12.37 12.28
C VAL A 269 -9.16 11.84 13.70
N ARG A 270 -10.24 12.23 14.39
CA ARG A 270 -10.58 11.72 15.73
C ARG A 270 -10.85 10.21 15.72
N LEU A 271 -11.60 9.70 14.75
CA LEU A 271 -11.88 8.27 14.59
C LEU A 271 -10.57 7.47 14.45
N LYS A 272 -9.67 7.90 13.57
CA LYS A 272 -8.34 7.28 13.41
C LYS A 272 -7.53 7.30 14.71
N ALA A 273 -7.58 8.41 15.45
CA ALA A 273 -6.90 8.54 16.74
C ALA A 273 -7.50 7.59 17.81
N GLN A 274 -8.82 7.42 17.83
CA GLN A 274 -9.51 6.48 18.72
C GLN A 274 -9.15 5.02 18.40
N ASP A 275 -9.15 4.64 17.12
CA ASP A 275 -8.84 3.26 16.74
C ASP A 275 -7.36 2.94 16.97
N ARG A 276 -6.45 3.88 16.67
CA ARG A 276 -5.04 3.76 17.04
C ARG A 276 -4.84 3.66 18.55
N SER A 277 -5.66 4.38 19.33
CA SER A 277 -5.65 4.28 20.80
C SER A 277 -6.05 2.89 21.27
N LYS A 278 -7.11 2.29 20.71
CA LYS A 278 -7.53 0.92 21.04
C LYS A 278 -6.43 -0.09 20.70
N TYR A 279 -5.81 0.04 19.54
CA TYR A 279 -4.72 -0.83 19.11
C TYR A 279 -3.51 -0.74 20.07
N LEU A 280 -3.03 0.47 20.35
CA LEU A 280 -1.85 0.69 21.19
C LEU A 280 -2.09 0.35 22.66
N SER A 281 -3.28 0.66 23.19
CA SER A 281 -3.62 0.28 24.56
C SER A 281 -3.71 -1.24 24.73
N SER A 282 -4.09 -1.97 23.68
CA SER A 282 -4.19 -3.43 23.69
C SER A 282 -2.85 -4.15 23.46
N GLU A 283 -1.74 -3.42 23.32
CA GLU A 283 -0.41 -3.98 23.11
C GLU A 283 0.00 -5.04 24.15
N PRO A 284 -0.27 -4.88 25.46
CA PRO A 284 0.07 -5.91 26.44
C PRO A 284 -0.63 -7.25 26.17
N LEU A 285 -1.92 -7.22 25.82
CA LEU A 285 -2.69 -8.42 25.47
C LEU A 285 -2.19 -9.05 24.17
N ARG A 286 -1.90 -8.21 23.17
CA ARG A 286 -1.38 -8.64 21.86
C ARG A 286 0.00 -9.30 21.99
N GLN A 287 0.83 -8.84 22.91
CA GLN A 287 2.11 -9.50 23.20
C GLN A 287 1.92 -10.89 23.82
N VAL A 288 0.98 -11.04 24.76
CA VAL A 288 0.63 -12.36 25.33
C VAL A 288 0.17 -13.32 24.23
N GLU A 289 -0.73 -12.86 23.36
CA GLU A 289 -1.20 -13.64 22.21
C GLU A 289 -0.05 -14.01 21.27
N THR A 290 0.83 -13.06 20.94
CA THR A 290 1.99 -13.27 20.06
C THR A 290 2.88 -14.38 20.60
N TYR A 291 3.29 -14.29 21.87
CA TYR A 291 4.13 -15.32 22.49
C TYR A 291 3.40 -16.65 22.64
N THR A 292 2.08 -16.64 22.84
CA THR A 292 1.27 -17.88 22.87
C THR A 292 1.25 -18.56 21.50
N ASN A 293 1.07 -17.79 20.42
CA ASN A 293 1.06 -18.31 19.05
C ASN A 293 2.45 -18.82 18.63
N TRP A 294 3.52 -18.12 19.00
CA TRP A 294 4.88 -18.62 18.84
C TRP A 294 5.13 -19.92 19.63
N GLY A 295 4.38 -20.12 20.73
CA GLY A 295 4.13 -21.40 21.41
C GLY A 295 3.85 -22.55 20.46
N ILE A 296 2.74 -22.40 19.77
CA ILE A 296 2.16 -23.39 18.87
C ILE A 296 3.12 -23.68 17.71
N TYR A 297 3.68 -22.63 17.08
CA TYR A 297 4.65 -22.80 15.98
C TYR A 297 5.93 -23.51 16.42
N SER A 298 6.40 -23.26 17.64
CA SER A 298 7.58 -23.93 18.20
C SER A 298 7.33 -25.43 18.33
N GLU A 299 6.19 -25.86 18.88
CA GLU A 299 5.89 -27.29 19.07
C GLU A 299 5.70 -28.01 17.72
N ILE A 300 5.03 -27.37 16.74
CA ILE A 300 4.93 -27.92 15.38
C ILE A 300 6.33 -28.09 14.77
N GLY A 301 7.20 -27.08 14.92
CA GLY A 301 8.57 -27.11 14.46
C GLY A 301 9.38 -28.24 15.09
N LYS A 302 9.24 -28.43 16.40
CA LYS A 302 9.88 -29.52 17.16
C LYS A 302 9.46 -30.91 16.66
N ILE A 303 8.16 -31.18 16.54
CA ILE A 303 7.66 -32.48 16.03
C ILE A 303 8.21 -32.77 14.62
N ARG A 304 8.23 -31.75 13.75
CA ARG A 304 8.81 -31.86 12.41
C ARG A 304 10.30 -32.21 12.45
N LEU A 305 11.07 -31.53 13.31
CA LEU A 305 12.51 -31.77 13.46
C LEU A 305 12.79 -33.16 14.04
N GLU A 306 12.05 -33.60 15.06
CA GLU A 306 12.18 -34.95 15.62
C GLU A 306 11.93 -36.04 14.57
N THR A 307 10.92 -35.84 13.71
CA THR A 307 10.62 -36.74 12.59
C THR A 307 11.77 -36.78 11.58
N GLN A 308 12.34 -35.61 11.23
CA GLN A 308 13.47 -35.51 10.31
C GLN A 308 14.75 -36.14 10.88
N ILE A 309 15.01 -35.96 12.19
CA ILE A 309 16.15 -36.57 12.89
C ILE A 309 16.04 -38.10 12.83
N ALA A 310 14.85 -38.65 13.02
CA ALA A 310 14.61 -40.09 12.92
C ALA A 310 14.84 -40.64 11.49
N ALA A 311 14.61 -39.80 10.47
CA ALA A 311 14.79 -40.14 9.05
C ALA A 311 16.18 -39.80 8.48
N ALA A 312 17.06 -39.16 9.27
CA ALA A 312 18.37 -38.70 8.82
C ALA A 312 19.25 -39.85 8.35
N LYS A 313 19.90 -39.68 7.19
CA LYS A 313 20.68 -40.74 6.51
C LYS A 313 22.16 -40.69 6.86
N THR A 314 22.64 -39.56 7.35
CA THR A 314 24.05 -39.36 7.71
C THR A 314 24.19 -38.82 9.13
N ALA A 315 25.34 -39.06 9.76
CA ALA A 315 25.63 -38.53 11.08
C ALA A 315 25.65 -36.99 11.08
N ASP A 316 26.23 -36.38 10.05
CA ASP A 316 26.32 -34.93 9.91
C ASP A 316 24.94 -34.27 9.71
N GLU A 317 24.08 -34.84 8.86
CA GLU A 317 22.67 -34.42 8.73
C GLU A 317 21.93 -34.51 10.06
N LYS A 318 22.13 -35.61 10.80
CA LYS A 318 21.54 -35.80 12.11
C LYS A 318 22.00 -34.73 13.10
N TYR A 319 23.30 -34.40 13.14
CA TYR A 319 23.81 -33.34 14.00
C TYR A 319 23.27 -31.96 13.61
N ALA A 320 23.16 -31.66 12.31
CA ALA A 320 22.60 -30.39 11.84
C ALA A 320 21.13 -30.23 12.26
N LEU A 321 20.32 -31.29 12.12
CA LEU A 321 18.93 -31.28 12.56
C LEU A 321 18.80 -31.23 14.10
N GLN A 322 19.69 -31.89 14.83
CA GLN A 322 19.77 -31.79 16.29
C GLN A 322 20.12 -30.37 16.74
N TRP A 323 21.00 -29.68 16.01
CA TRP A 323 21.29 -28.27 16.26
C TRP A 323 20.05 -27.39 16.04
N GLU A 324 19.31 -27.59 14.95
CA GLU A 324 18.06 -26.86 14.70
C GLU A 324 17.00 -27.13 15.79
N LEU A 325 16.93 -28.37 16.28
CA LEU A 325 16.06 -28.74 17.41
C LEU A 325 16.49 -28.05 18.71
N GLU A 326 17.79 -28.01 19.01
CA GLU A 326 18.31 -27.31 20.18
C GLU A 326 18.07 -25.79 20.08
N LYS A 327 18.27 -25.20 18.90
CA LYS A 327 17.96 -23.79 18.64
C LYS A 327 16.48 -23.50 18.89
N ASN A 328 15.58 -24.35 18.39
CA ASN A 328 14.15 -24.25 18.65
C ASN A 328 13.85 -24.30 20.16
N ARG A 329 14.46 -25.25 20.89
CA ARG A 329 14.33 -25.37 22.36
C ARG A 329 14.80 -24.10 23.08
N LEU A 330 15.92 -23.51 22.67
CA LEU A 330 16.45 -22.29 23.29
C LEU A 330 15.54 -21.09 23.07
N TYR A 331 14.98 -20.93 21.86
CA TYR A 331 13.98 -19.90 21.60
C TYR A 331 12.68 -20.15 22.40
N ASP A 332 12.28 -21.41 22.59
CA ASP A 332 11.12 -21.79 23.39
C ASP A 332 11.26 -21.39 24.87
N VAL A 333 12.44 -21.64 25.46
CA VAL A 333 12.76 -21.21 26.84
C VAL A 333 12.67 -19.69 26.97
N ARG A 334 13.29 -18.95 26.04
CA ARG A 334 13.22 -17.48 26.03
C ARG A 334 11.79 -16.98 25.91
N ARG A 335 11.05 -17.50 24.93
CA ARG A 335 9.65 -17.14 24.68
C ARG A 335 8.79 -17.40 25.90
N THR A 336 9.00 -18.52 26.60
CA THR A 336 8.23 -18.85 27.82
C THR A 336 8.48 -17.84 28.94
N ARG A 337 9.74 -17.41 29.15
CA ARG A 337 10.05 -16.30 30.07
C ARG A 337 9.36 -15.01 29.65
N GLU A 338 9.46 -14.64 28.37
CA GLU A 338 8.83 -13.43 27.82
C GLU A 338 7.29 -13.48 27.91
N LEU A 339 6.69 -14.65 27.75
CA LEU A 339 5.25 -14.86 27.92
C LEU A 339 4.80 -14.61 29.36
N GLU A 340 5.52 -15.13 30.35
CA GLU A 340 5.18 -14.90 31.76
C GLU A 340 5.35 -13.43 32.16
N GLU A 341 6.41 -12.77 31.68
CA GLU A 341 6.58 -11.32 31.83
C GLU A 341 5.44 -10.54 31.17
N ALA A 342 5.07 -10.88 29.94
CA ALA A 342 3.99 -10.25 29.20
C ALA A 342 2.62 -10.47 29.87
N LYS A 343 2.36 -11.66 30.43
CA LYS A 343 1.14 -11.93 31.22
C LYS A 343 1.08 -11.06 32.47
N GLY A 344 2.19 -10.94 33.19
CA GLY A 344 2.28 -10.08 34.37
C GLY A 344 2.05 -8.60 34.03
N GLU A 345 2.61 -8.14 32.91
CA GLU A 345 2.39 -6.78 32.41
C GLU A 345 0.94 -6.56 31.94
N ALA A 346 0.36 -7.51 31.22
CA ALA A 346 -1.02 -7.47 30.78
C ALA A 346 -2.02 -7.44 31.94
N GLU A 347 -1.81 -8.25 32.99
CA GLU A 347 -2.68 -8.21 34.18
C GLU A 347 -2.56 -6.87 34.93
N LYS A 348 -1.36 -6.28 34.94
CA LYS A 348 -1.12 -4.97 35.56
C LYS A 348 -1.76 -3.81 34.79
N LEU A 349 -1.65 -3.81 33.46
CA LEU A 349 -2.06 -2.69 32.61
C LEU A 349 -3.48 -2.85 32.06
N CYS A 350 -3.92 -4.08 31.83
CA CYS A 350 -5.21 -4.46 31.28
C CYS A 350 -5.94 -5.46 32.20
N PRO A 351 -6.22 -5.11 33.47
CA PRO A 351 -6.82 -6.04 34.41
C PRO A 351 -8.16 -6.57 33.87
N ARG A 352 -8.32 -7.90 33.90
CA ARG A 352 -9.48 -8.61 33.30
C ARG A 352 -9.65 -8.38 31.79
N GLY A 353 -8.57 -8.09 31.08
CA GLY A 353 -8.57 -7.87 29.63
C GLY A 353 -9.08 -6.50 29.18
N VAL A 354 -9.29 -5.55 30.11
CA VAL A 354 -9.75 -4.19 29.78
C VAL A 354 -8.58 -3.22 29.86
N CYS A 355 -8.07 -2.77 28.70
CA CYS A 355 -6.90 -1.89 28.62
C CYS A 355 -7.22 -0.39 28.70
N ILE A 356 -8.43 0.01 28.32
CA ILE A 356 -8.91 1.40 28.43
C ILE A 356 -10.05 1.39 29.44
N LYS A 357 -9.89 2.13 30.55
CA LYS A 357 -10.98 2.24 31.53
C LYS A 357 -12.08 3.16 31.01
N ASP A 358 -13.30 2.96 31.50
CA ASP A 358 -14.42 3.84 31.22
C ASP A 358 -14.06 5.30 31.56
N GLY A 359 -14.30 6.21 30.61
CA GLY A 359 -13.96 7.63 30.72
C GLY A 359 -12.51 8.00 30.37
N GLU A 360 -11.58 7.03 30.24
CA GLU A 360 -10.20 7.31 29.83
C GLU A 360 -10.02 7.35 28.30
N ALA A 361 -11.00 6.87 27.52
CA ALA A 361 -10.91 6.80 26.06
C ALA A 361 -10.54 8.14 25.41
N ILE A 362 -11.12 9.24 25.91
CA ILE A 362 -10.82 10.60 25.41
C ILE A 362 -9.39 11.05 25.76
N LEU A 363 -8.81 10.58 26.87
CA LEU A 363 -7.42 10.88 27.23
C LEU A 363 -6.43 10.16 26.31
N TRP A 364 -6.76 8.94 25.93
CA TRP A 364 -5.99 8.19 24.94
C TRP A 364 -6.09 8.82 23.55
N GLU A 365 -7.30 9.21 23.14
CA GLU A 365 -7.53 9.96 21.90
C GLU A 365 -6.69 11.24 21.87
N LEU A 366 -6.74 12.06 22.92
CA LEU A 366 -5.96 13.31 23.02
C LEU A 366 -4.45 13.04 22.88
N ARG A 367 -3.94 11.99 23.53
CA ARG A 367 -2.52 11.59 23.41
C ARG A 367 -2.14 11.18 21.99
N GLN A 368 -3.03 10.48 21.27
CA GLN A 368 -2.78 10.14 19.87
C GLN A 368 -2.84 11.37 18.96
N LEU A 369 -3.79 12.27 19.19
CA LEU A 369 -3.88 13.53 18.45
C LEU A 369 -2.66 14.43 18.69
N ASP A 370 -2.12 14.46 19.90
CA ASP A 370 -0.88 15.20 20.22
C ASP A 370 0.31 14.66 19.42
N SER A 371 0.45 13.33 19.37
CA SER A 371 1.50 12.65 18.61
C SER A 371 1.35 12.86 17.10
N GLU A 372 0.13 12.80 16.59
CA GLU A 372 -0.18 13.06 15.18
C GLU A 372 0.08 14.53 14.83
N LEU A 373 -0.23 15.46 15.72
CA LEU A 373 0.03 16.89 15.55
C LEU A 373 1.53 17.18 15.46
N GLU A 374 2.33 16.61 16.36
CA GLU A 374 3.79 16.70 16.32
C GLU A 374 4.33 16.13 15.00
N TRP A 375 3.88 14.94 14.60
CA TRP A 375 4.32 14.29 13.36
C TRP A 375 3.95 15.12 12.12
N LYS A 376 2.73 15.66 12.06
CA LYS A 376 2.29 16.51 10.93
C LYS A 376 3.05 17.83 10.85
N ARG A 377 3.37 18.47 11.97
CA ARG A 377 4.23 19.67 11.98
C ARG A 377 5.62 19.34 11.44
N ASN A 378 6.22 18.25 11.90
CA ASN A 378 7.51 17.78 11.40
C ASN A 378 7.45 17.45 9.90
N SER A 379 6.37 16.84 9.42
CA SER A 379 6.14 16.55 7.99
C SER A 379 6.13 17.82 7.15
N VAL A 380 5.38 18.84 7.57
CA VAL A 380 5.33 20.17 6.91
C VAL A 380 6.72 20.82 6.88
N ASP A 381 7.42 20.83 8.02
CA ASP A 381 8.75 21.44 8.10
C ASP A 381 9.80 20.68 7.28
N ASN A 382 9.75 19.36 7.23
CA ASN A 382 10.63 18.55 6.41
C ASN A 382 10.38 18.79 4.92
N ASN A 383 9.11 18.85 4.48
CA ASN A 383 8.78 19.20 3.09
C ASN A 383 9.29 20.59 2.72
N ARG A 384 9.17 21.58 3.61
CA ARG A 384 9.77 22.92 3.40
C ARG A 384 11.29 22.88 3.29
N LYS A 385 11.97 22.10 4.13
CA LYS A 385 13.43 21.94 4.09
C LYS A 385 13.87 21.27 2.80
N TRP A 386 13.21 20.17 2.42
CA TRP A 386 13.53 19.45 1.19
C TRP A 386 13.26 20.31 -0.05
N MET A 387 12.14 21.02 -0.12
CA MET A 387 11.84 21.94 -1.22
C MET A 387 12.95 23.00 -1.43
N ASN A 388 13.61 23.44 -0.37
CA ASN A 388 14.70 24.43 -0.41
C ASN A 388 16.11 23.81 -0.50
N SER A 389 16.22 22.48 -0.62
CA SER A 389 17.50 21.80 -0.74
C SER A 389 18.16 22.13 -2.08
N PRO A 390 19.45 22.54 -2.10
CA PRO A 390 20.14 22.88 -3.34
C PRO A 390 20.37 21.66 -4.25
N ASP A 391 20.30 20.45 -3.71
CA ASP A 391 20.55 19.20 -4.42
C ASP A 391 19.32 18.65 -5.17
N ASN A 392 18.18 19.35 -5.11
CA ASN A 392 16.94 18.88 -5.70
C ASN A 392 16.77 19.30 -7.17
N THR A 393 16.31 18.34 -7.97
CA THR A 393 15.82 18.57 -9.33
C THR A 393 14.50 19.35 -9.30
N LEU A 394 14.18 20.10 -10.36
CA LEU A 394 12.93 20.84 -10.49
C LEU A 394 11.68 19.95 -10.27
N GLU A 395 11.70 18.73 -10.79
CA GLU A 395 10.62 17.74 -10.66
C GLU A 395 10.38 17.37 -9.18
N ARG A 396 11.44 17.00 -8.45
CA ARG A 396 11.39 16.75 -7.00
C ARG A 396 10.88 17.97 -6.23
N THR A 397 11.32 19.17 -6.59
CA THR A 397 10.86 20.40 -5.92
C THR A 397 9.36 20.61 -6.10
N GLU A 398 8.80 20.39 -7.29
CA GLU A 398 7.35 20.48 -7.51
C GLU A 398 6.59 19.35 -6.79
N SER A 399 7.14 18.13 -6.73
CA SER A 399 6.56 17.04 -5.94
C SER A 399 6.51 17.38 -4.43
N PHE A 400 7.59 17.94 -3.86
CA PHE A 400 7.60 18.40 -2.47
C PHE A 400 6.63 19.55 -2.21
N LYS A 401 6.40 20.42 -3.19
CA LYS A 401 5.43 21.51 -3.09
C LYS A 401 3.98 21.01 -3.11
N LYS A 402 3.65 20.01 -3.94
CA LYS A 402 2.35 19.32 -3.90
C LYS A 402 2.16 18.65 -2.53
N SER A 403 3.17 17.91 -2.07
CA SER A 403 3.17 17.24 -0.76
C SER A 403 3.01 18.24 0.40
N LEU A 404 3.71 19.37 0.36
CA LEU A 404 3.60 20.43 1.36
C LEU A 404 2.17 20.95 1.48
N LYS A 405 1.54 21.31 0.35
CA LYS A 405 0.16 21.82 0.33
C LYS A 405 -0.82 20.81 0.95
N LYS A 406 -0.64 19.53 0.62
CA LYS A 406 -1.45 18.43 1.15
C LYS A 406 -1.27 18.27 2.66
N GLU A 407 -0.03 18.27 3.14
CA GLU A 407 0.28 18.13 4.55
C GLU A 407 -0.16 19.35 5.38
N GLU A 408 -0.12 20.56 4.82
CA GLU A 408 -0.66 21.78 5.46
C GLU A 408 -2.18 21.70 5.66
N VAL A 409 -2.92 21.22 4.66
CA VAL A 409 -4.38 21.00 4.79
C VAL A 409 -4.67 19.99 5.89
N LYS A 410 -3.97 18.84 5.90
CA LYS A 410 -4.13 17.80 6.92
C LYS A 410 -3.78 18.31 8.31
N LEU A 411 -2.69 19.06 8.45
CA LEU A 411 -2.30 19.69 9.71
C LEU A 411 -3.42 20.57 10.26
N GLY A 412 -4.09 21.35 9.41
CA GLY A 412 -5.23 22.17 9.81
C GLY A 412 -6.40 21.36 10.39
N PHE A 413 -6.69 20.16 9.86
CA PHE A 413 -7.70 19.27 10.44
C PHE A 413 -7.24 18.65 11.75
N VAL A 414 -5.98 18.23 11.86
CA VAL A 414 -5.40 17.67 13.09
C VAL A 414 -5.38 18.71 14.21
N GLU A 415 -5.02 19.96 13.93
CA GLU A 415 -5.05 21.05 14.91
C GLU A 415 -6.45 21.31 15.46
N LYS A 416 -7.47 21.30 14.59
CA LYS A 416 -8.87 21.44 15.01
C LYS A 416 -9.34 20.24 15.82
N ALA A 417 -9.03 19.02 15.39
CA ALA A 417 -9.37 17.78 16.11
C ALA A 417 -8.74 17.75 17.50
N TYR A 418 -7.43 18.04 17.59
CA TYR A 418 -6.69 18.15 18.84
C TYR A 418 -7.34 19.18 19.77
N LYS A 419 -7.64 20.38 19.26
CA LYS A 419 -8.28 21.43 20.06
C LYS A 419 -9.65 20.99 20.59
N GLN A 420 -10.51 20.43 19.74
CA GLN A 420 -11.83 19.94 20.17
C GLN A 420 -11.73 18.85 21.24
N CYS A 421 -10.83 17.89 21.05
CA CYS A 421 -10.60 16.82 22.02
C CYS A 421 -10.04 17.38 23.35
N LYS A 422 -9.11 18.33 23.28
CA LYS A 422 -8.55 19.01 24.46
C LYS A 422 -9.61 19.79 25.23
N ASP A 423 -10.41 20.61 24.54
CA ASP A 423 -11.51 21.37 25.15
C ASP A 423 -12.52 20.43 25.83
N GLU A 424 -12.77 19.25 25.24
CA GLU A 424 -13.63 18.22 25.83
C GLU A 424 -13.02 17.58 27.09
N VAL A 425 -11.72 17.25 27.08
CA VAL A 425 -10.98 16.76 28.26
C VAL A 425 -11.02 17.77 29.40
N GLU A 426 -10.78 19.04 29.11
CA GLU A 426 -10.83 20.14 30.09
C GLU A 426 -12.24 20.32 30.65
N ARG A 427 -13.27 20.28 29.80
CA ARG A 427 -14.68 20.36 30.20
C ARG A 427 -15.09 19.21 31.13
N LEU A 428 -14.55 18.01 30.91
CA LEU A 428 -14.79 16.84 31.74
C LEU A 428 -13.95 16.85 33.04
N GLY A 429 -13.05 17.81 33.23
CA GLY A 429 -12.17 17.90 34.39
C GLY A 429 -11.15 16.76 34.48
N LEU A 430 -10.83 16.14 33.35
CA LEU A 430 -9.88 15.03 33.28
C LEU A 430 -8.45 15.58 33.13
N ILE A 431 -7.49 14.89 33.73
CA ILE A 431 -6.07 15.27 33.65
C ILE A 431 -5.44 14.52 32.47
N PRO A 432 -4.90 15.22 31.44
CA PRO A 432 -4.19 14.59 30.34
C PRO A 432 -3.05 13.68 30.81
N PHE A 433 -2.79 12.61 30.06
CA PHE A 433 -1.56 11.85 30.25
C PHE A 433 -0.34 12.75 30.00
N PRO A 434 0.80 12.47 30.66
CA PRO A 434 2.05 13.15 30.33
C PRO A 434 2.32 13.06 28.82
N PRO A 435 2.84 14.14 28.19
CA PRO A 435 3.27 14.08 26.80
C PRO A 435 4.26 12.94 26.62
N GLN A 436 4.08 12.14 25.59
CA GLN A 436 5.06 11.12 25.22
C GLN A 436 5.87 11.66 24.05
N GLY A 437 6.73 12.63 24.31
CA GLY A 437 7.55 13.26 23.28
C GLY A 437 8.58 12.29 22.71
N ASP A 438 9.34 12.77 21.71
CA ASP A 438 10.45 12.04 21.11
C ASP A 438 11.42 11.48 22.18
N PHE A 439 11.68 12.27 23.23
CA PHE A 439 12.59 11.91 24.30
C PHE A 439 12.12 10.69 25.09
N GLU A 440 10.87 10.67 25.55
CA GLU A 440 10.30 9.52 26.27
C GLU A 440 10.29 8.27 25.40
N ARG A 441 9.87 8.40 24.13
CA ARG A 441 9.86 7.28 23.17
C ARG A 441 11.26 6.69 22.96
N ALA A 442 12.27 7.55 22.85
CA ALA A 442 13.65 7.10 22.69
C ALA A 442 14.22 6.49 23.97
N ARG A 443 13.89 7.03 25.14
CA ARG A 443 14.27 6.42 26.43
C ARG A 443 13.69 5.02 26.55
N ASP A 444 12.41 4.85 26.26
CA ASP A 444 11.74 3.54 26.27
C ASP A 444 12.37 2.58 25.25
N SER A 445 12.74 3.09 24.06
CA SER A 445 13.48 2.34 23.04
C SER A 445 14.84 1.86 23.56
N VAL A 446 15.63 2.74 24.21
CA VAL A 446 16.92 2.40 24.79
C VAL A 446 16.79 1.33 25.89
N VAL A 447 15.77 1.43 26.75
CA VAL A 447 15.49 0.41 27.77
C VAL A 447 15.21 -0.94 27.13
N ARG A 448 14.34 -0.99 26.10
CA ARG A 448 14.06 -2.23 25.35
C ARG A 448 15.32 -2.79 24.69
N GLN A 449 16.11 -1.95 24.03
CA GLN A 449 17.35 -2.39 23.38
C GLN A 449 18.37 -2.97 24.38
N LYS A 450 18.52 -2.35 25.56
CA LYS A 450 19.39 -2.86 26.64
C LYS A 450 18.94 -4.24 27.12
N LYS A 451 17.63 -4.46 27.29
CA LYS A 451 17.07 -5.77 27.62
C LYS A 451 17.39 -6.81 26.55
N THR A 452 17.19 -6.49 25.26
CA THR A 452 17.51 -7.39 24.15
C THR A 452 18.99 -7.73 24.07
N ILE A 453 19.89 -6.78 24.33
CA ILE A 453 21.34 -7.03 24.37
C ILE A 453 21.67 -8.06 25.45
N GLU A 454 21.08 -7.95 26.63
CA GLU A 454 21.34 -8.91 27.71
C GLU A 454 20.86 -10.32 27.33
N GLN A 455 19.67 -10.44 26.75
CA GLN A 455 19.16 -11.71 26.23
C GLN A 455 20.07 -12.32 25.16
N HIS A 456 20.63 -11.50 24.25
CA HIS A 456 21.59 -11.98 23.25
C HIS A 456 22.93 -12.42 23.88
N ARG A 457 23.38 -11.77 24.96
CA ARG A 457 24.58 -12.20 25.69
C ARG A 457 24.38 -13.54 26.38
N GLU A 458 23.25 -13.73 27.05
CA GLU A 458 22.85 -15.03 27.61
C GLU A 458 22.86 -16.12 26.54
N PHE A 459 22.26 -15.83 25.37
CA PHE A 459 22.21 -16.77 24.26
C PHE A 459 23.60 -17.10 23.70
N LEU A 460 24.48 -16.12 23.55
CA LEU A 460 25.86 -16.33 23.10
C LEU A 460 26.63 -17.31 23.99
N VAL A 461 26.48 -17.21 25.31
CA VAL A 461 27.14 -18.12 26.25
C VAL A 461 26.73 -19.57 25.99
N VAL A 462 25.43 -19.79 25.72
CA VAL A 462 24.89 -21.12 25.39
C VAL A 462 25.42 -21.62 24.05
N LEU A 463 25.43 -20.76 23.02
CA LEU A 463 25.96 -21.12 21.69
C LEU A 463 27.44 -21.50 21.75
N GLU A 464 28.26 -20.73 22.48
CA GLU A 464 29.69 -20.99 22.62
C GLU A 464 29.96 -22.27 23.43
N ALA A 465 29.10 -22.60 24.41
CA ALA A 465 29.18 -23.89 25.09
C ALA A 465 28.82 -25.05 24.15
N TYR A 466 27.72 -24.94 23.41
CA TYR A 466 27.29 -25.96 22.45
C TYR A 466 28.34 -26.21 21.37
N LEU A 467 28.97 -25.15 20.84
CA LEU A 467 30.03 -25.26 19.84
C LEU A 467 31.26 -26.04 20.34
N ARG A 468 31.60 -25.89 21.64
CA ARG A 468 32.70 -26.62 22.27
C ARG A 468 32.39 -28.11 22.43
N ASP A 469 31.14 -28.44 22.69
CA ASP A 469 30.70 -29.82 22.96
C ASP A 469 30.36 -30.61 21.67
N LEU A 470 30.27 -29.93 20.53
CA LEU A 470 30.03 -30.58 19.24
C LEU A 470 31.20 -31.48 18.80
N SER A 471 30.85 -32.66 18.27
CA SER A 471 31.81 -33.59 17.65
C SER A 471 32.59 -32.96 16.50
N ALA A 472 33.79 -33.47 16.22
CA ALA A 472 34.58 -33.09 15.06
C ALA A 472 33.89 -33.44 13.73
N ASP A 473 33.09 -34.52 13.73
CA ASP A 473 32.38 -35.03 12.55
C ASP A 473 31.06 -34.28 12.24
N ALA A 474 30.65 -33.34 13.11
CA ALA A 474 29.43 -32.55 12.99
C ALA A 474 29.68 -31.24 12.22
N VAL A 475 30.20 -31.35 10.99
CA VAL A 475 30.68 -30.20 10.18
C VAL A 475 29.56 -29.20 9.92
N MET A 476 28.38 -29.67 9.47
CA MET A 476 27.26 -28.79 9.14
C MET A 476 26.66 -28.13 10.38
N ALA A 477 26.54 -28.87 11.48
CA ALA A 477 26.08 -28.32 12.76
C ALA A 477 27.04 -27.25 13.28
N ARG A 478 28.35 -27.50 13.21
CA ARG A 478 29.40 -26.55 13.61
C ARG A 478 29.30 -25.25 12.81
N MET A 479 29.21 -25.35 11.48
CA MET A 479 29.03 -24.19 10.60
C MET A 479 27.75 -23.41 10.96
N GLY A 480 26.65 -24.11 11.24
CA GLY A 480 25.38 -23.51 11.67
C GLY A 480 25.51 -22.72 12.97
N VAL A 481 26.14 -23.30 13.99
CA VAL A 481 26.35 -22.65 15.30
C VAL A 481 27.28 -21.44 15.17
N GLU A 482 28.37 -21.56 14.41
CA GLU A 482 29.30 -20.45 14.19
C GLU A 482 28.62 -19.28 13.45
N ALA A 483 27.78 -19.57 12.47
CA ALA A 483 26.98 -18.57 11.78
C ALA A 483 26.01 -17.85 12.74
N GLU A 484 25.35 -18.59 13.64
CA GLU A 484 24.44 -18.04 14.63
C GLU A 484 25.16 -17.16 15.67
N ILE A 485 26.35 -17.58 16.13
CA ILE A 485 27.22 -16.78 17.02
C ILE A 485 27.59 -15.45 16.33
N LYS A 486 28.01 -15.53 15.06
CA LYS A 486 28.38 -14.33 14.27
C LYS A 486 27.19 -13.40 14.08
N SER A 487 26.00 -13.95 13.78
CA SER A 487 24.76 -13.20 13.65
C SER A 487 24.39 -12.49 14.95
N THR A 488 24.43 -13.22 16.07
CA THR A 488 24.08 -12.67 17.40
C THR A 488 25.07 -11.58 17.84
N LYS A 489 26.38 -11.77 17.64
CA LYS A 489 27.41 -10.74 17.90
C LYS A 489 27.16 -9.47 17.08
N ARG A 490 26.77 -9.61 15.81
CA ARG A 490 26.40 -8.47 14.95
C ARG A 490 25.15 -7.76 15.47
N GLY A 491 24.12 -8.51 15.87
CA GLY A 491 22.90 -7.95 16.48
C GLY A 491 23.19 -7.09 17.70
N ILE A 492 24.02 -7.59 18.62
CA ILE A 492 24.47 -6.82 19.80
C ILE A 492 25.22 -5.55 19.39
N ALA A 493 26.14 -5.63 18.42
CA ALA A 493 26.90 -4.48 17.97
C ALA A 493 25.99 -3.38 17.37
N ASN A 494 25.01 -3.78 16.56
CA ASN A 494 24.04 -2.88 15.96
C ASN A 494 23.16 -2.20 17.02
N LEU A 495 22.66 -2.96 18.01
CA LEU A 495 21.89 -2.40 19.11
C LEU A 495 22.73 -1.43 19.96
N CYS A 496 23.98 -1.77 20.28
CA CYS A 496 24.89 -0.87 20.97
C CYS A 496 25.12 0.44 20.20
N ALA A 497 25.29 0.36 18.88
CA ALA A 497 25.47 1.54 18.03
C ALA A 497 24.22 2.42 18.02
N SER A 498 23.02 1.82 17.92
CA SER A 498 21.74 2.54 17.98
C SER A 498 21.55 3.25 19.33
N ILE A 499 21.86 2.60 20.45
CA ILE A 499 21.82 3.23 21.79
C ILE A 499 22.74 4.46 21.83
N ARG A 500 23.99 4.35 21.37
CA ARG A 500 24.93 5.47 21.34
C ARG A 500 24.44 6.63 20.48
N GLN A 501 23.80 6.33 19.35
CA GLN A 501 23.22 7.35 18.48
C GLN A 501 22.07 8.10 19.17
N HIS A 502 21.19 7.38 19.85
CA HIS A 502 20.13 8.00 20.66
C HIS A 502 20.72 8.85 21.78
N GLU A 503 21.62 8.29 22.60
CA GLU A 503 22.26 9.00 23.72
C GLU A 503 22.99 10.27 23.24
N LYS A 504 23.67 10.22 22.09
CA LYS A 504 24.31 11.40 21.48
C LYS A 504 23.29 12.44 21.01
N PHE A 505 22.27 12.02 20.25
CA PHE A 505 21.24 12.94 19.72
C PHE A 505 20.56 13.75 20.83
N TYR A 506 20.33 13.13 21.99
CA TYR A 506 19.70 13.82 23.12
C TYR A 506 20.66 14.63 23.97
N ALA A 507 21.90 14.17 24.17
CA ALA A 507 22.93 14.99 24.80
C ALA A 507 23.11 16.31 24.02
N ASP A 508 23.19 16.24 22.69
CA ASP A 508 23.34 17.42 21.82
C ASP A 508 22.13 18.37 21.88
N ARG A 509 20.92 17.88 22.18
CA ARG A 509 19.71 18.69 22.36
C ARG A 509 19.57 19.29 23.76
N GLU A 510 20.02 18.60 24.80
CA GLU A 510 19.99 19.06 26.19
C GLU A 510 20.99 20.21 26.41
N PHE A 511 22.06 20.30 25.62
CA PHE A 511 23.00 21.44 25.60
C PHE A 511 22.54 22.64 24.73
N ALA A 512 21.47 22.49 23.94
CA ALA A 512 20.95 23.53 23.05
C ALA A 512 19.74 24.29 23.62
N LEU A 513 19.20 23.83 24.75
CA LEU A 513 18.21 24.51 25.60
C LEU A 513 18.92 25.20 26.76
#